data_AF-A0A841JHU7-F1
#
_entry.id   AF-A0A841JHU7-F1
#
_cell.length_a   1.000
_cell.length_b   1.000
_cell.length_c   1.000
_cell.angle_alpha   90.00
_cell.angle_beta   90.00
_cell.angle_gamma   90.00
#
_symmetry.space_group_name_H-M   'P 1'
#
loop_
_entity.id
_entity.type
_entity.pdbx_description
1 polymer ?
#
loop_
_entity_poly.entity_id
_entity_poly.type
_entity_poly.pdbx_seq_one_letter_code
_entity_poly.pdbx_strand_id
1 'polypeptide(L)'
;MNQKAWYYHYTAITNSVVEFTFPNLKPGKYYLEGILPSSQTASYNQYTGSSYSNFGTSAYHYERKYYNLSHYDKLDQFVEIKNDGEVLEIKLK
;
A
#
# COMPACT_ATOMS: atom_id res chain seq x y z
N MET A 1 -15.94 5.21 11.01
CA MET A 1 -15.83 6.69 11.09
C MET A 1 -17.20 7.29 11.38
N ASN A 2 -17.32 8.27 12.27
CA ASN A 2 -18.60 8.91 12.61
C ASN A 2 -19.06 9.83 11.45
N GLN A 3 -20.35 9.87 11.12
CA GLN A 3 -20.91 10.70 10.05
C GLN A 3 -20.57 12.20 10.20
N LYS A 4 -20.52 12.73 11.43
CA LYS A 4 -20.10 14.11 11.68
C LYS A 4 -18.62 14.32 11.37
N ALA A 5 -17.76 13.34 11.65
CA ALA A 5 -16.34 13.41 11.34
C ALA A 5 -16.08 13.36 9.83
N TRP A 6 -16.88 12.60 9.09
CA TRP A 6 -16.84 12.56 7.63
C TRP A 6 -17.12 13.93 7.01
N TYR A 7 -18.01 14.74 7.58
CA TYR A 7 -18.28 16.06 7.04
C TYR A 7 -17.05 17.00 7.05
N TYR A 8 -16.12 16.79 7.97
CA TYR A 8 -14.90 17.62 8.12
C TYR A 8 -13.64 16.96 7.55
N HIS A 9 -13.77 15.86 6.81
CA HIS A 9 -12.62 15.22 6.19
C HIS A 9 -12.14 16.00 4.96
N TYR A 10 -10.83 16.00 4.74
CA TYR A 10 -10.21 16.46 3.52
C TYR A 10 -9.52 15.28 2.87
N THR A 11 -9.53 15.21 1.53
CA THR A 11 -8.84 14.18 0.77
C THR A 11 -7.87 14.82 -0.21
N ALA A 12 -6.71 14.19 -0.36
CA ALA A 12 -5.70 14.57 -1.34
C ALA A 12 -5.06 13.30 -1.90
N ILE A 13 -4.66 13.34 -3.16
CA ILE A 13 -3.91 12.28 -3.81
C ILE A 13 -2.47 12.78 -3.91
N THR A 14 -1.52 11.97 -3.48
CA THR A 14 -0.09 12.28 -3.56
C THR A 14 0.38 12.31 -5.01
N ASN A 15 1.35 13.17 -5.33
CA ASN A 15 2.08 13.12 -6.60
C ASN A 15 3.10 11.95 -6.61
N SER A 16 3.87 11.83 -7.70
CA SER A 16 4.87 10.77 -7.88
C SER A 16 6.05 10.83 -6.91
N VAL A 17 6.23 11.94 -6.19
CA VAL A 17 7.26 12.13 -5.15
C VAL A 17 6.66 12.16 -3.74
N VAL A 18 5.42 11.68 -3.58
CA VAL A 18 4.73 11.52 -2.29
C VAL A 18 4.36 12.86 -1.61
N GLU A 19 4.34 13.95 -2.36
CA GLU A 19 3.85 15.25 -1.86
C GLU A 19 2.34 15.34 -2.07
N PHE A 20 1.66 16.02 -1.14
CA PHE A 20 0.24 16.33 -1.25
C PHE A 20 -0.01 17.74 -0.71
N THR A 21 -1.16 18.32 -1.08
CA THR A 21 -1.55 19.66 -0.61
C THR A 21 -3.04 19.66 -0.32
N PHE A 22 -3.40 20.19 0.84
CA PHE A 22 -4.78 20.49 1.19
C PHE A 22 -4.99 22.00 1.07
N PRO A 23 -5.76 22.49 0.09
CA PRO A 23 -6.00 23.91 -0.04
C PRO A 23 -6.89 24.42 1.10
N ASN A 24 -6.56 25.58 1.66
CA ASN A 24 -7.36 26.29 2.66
C ASN A 24 -7.56 25.55 4.01
N LEU A 25 -6.57 24.78 4.47
CA LEU A 25 -6.55 24.29 5.85
C LEU A 25 -6.41 25.46 6.81
N LYS A 26 -7.31 25.56 7.78
CA LYS A 26 -7.18 26.54 8.87
C LYS A 26 -6.07 26.08 9.83
N PRO A 27 -5.41 27.00 10.55
CA PRO A 27 -4.53 26.60 11.65
C PRO A 27 -5.27 25.74 12.68
N GLY A 28 -4.61 24.68 13.15
CA GLY A 28 -5.19 23.72 14.08
C GLY A 28 -4.49 22.36 14.07
N LYS A 29 -4.98 21.47 14.94
CA LYS A 29 -4.51 20.08 15.05
C LYS A 29 -5.37 19.15 14.21
N TYR A 30 -4.73 18.39 13.34
CA TYR A 30 -5.37 17.47 12.40
C TYR A 30 -4.89 16.05 12.63
N TYR A 31 -5.79 15.10 12.45
CA TYR A 31 -5.44 13.69 12.27
C TYR A 31 -5.28 13.43 10.77
N LEU A 32 -4.10 12.97 10.37
CA LEU A 32 -3.79 12.64 8.99
C LEU A 32 -3.65 11.12 8.88
N GLU A 33 -4.33 10.56 7.90
CA GLU A 33 -4.29 9.13 7.56
C GLU A 33 -3.98 8.98 6.07
N GLY A 34 -3.05 8.09 5.76
CA GLY A 34 -2.67 7.72 4.40
C GLY A 34 -2.78 6.22 4.20
N ILE A 35 -3.13 5.80 2.98
CA ILE A 35 -3.12 4.40 2.57
C ILE A 35 -1.98 4.24 1.57
N LEU A 36 -1.01 3.40 1.90
CA LEU A 36 0.12 3.05 1.03
C LEU A 36 -0.14 1.67 0.39
N PRO A 37 -0.64 1.62 -0.86
CA PRO A 37 -0.75 0.37 -1.58
C PRO A 37 0.64 -0.11 -2.01
N SER A 38 0.93 -1.39 -1.78
CA SER A 38 2.10 -2.05 -2.34
C SER A 38 1.72 -3.40 -2.96
N SER A 39 2.48 -3.83 -3.95
CA SER A 39 2.24 -5.10 -4.64
C SER A 39 3.52 -5.89 -4.78
N GLN A 40 3.48 -7.18 -4.44
CA GLN A 40 4.59 -8.10 -4.58
C GLN A 40 4.20 -9.25 -5.50
N THR A 41 5.07 -9.59 -6.45
CA THR A 41 4.91 -10.82 -7.25
C THR A 41 5.63 -11.96 -6.54
N ALA A 42 4.89 -13.05 -6.31
CA ALA A 42 5.41 -14.30 -5.75
C ALA A 42 5.29 -15.43 -6.77
N SER A 43 6.01 -16.53 -6.54
CA SER A 43 5.97 -17.70 -7.41
C SER A 43 6.06 -18.99 -6.63
N TYR A 44 5.44 -20.04 -7.17
CA TYR A 44 5.58 -21.40 -6.65
C TYR A 44 5.72 -22.40 -7.80
N ASN A 45 6.35 -23.54 -7.50
CA ASN A 45 6.48 -24.64 -8.45
C ASN A 45 5.25 -25.54 -8.33
N GLN A 46 4.39 -25.52 -9.35
CA GLN A 46 3.22 -26.39 -9.43
C GLN A 46 3.63 -27.71 -10.08
N TYR A 47 3.36 -28.82 -9.41
CA TYR A 47 3.56 -30.15 -10.00
C TYR A 47 2.65 -30.33 -11.22
N THR A 48 3.22 -30.73 -12.36
CA THR A 48 2.48 -30.89 -13.62
C THR A 48 2.46 -32.33 -14.13
N GLY A 49 3.23 -33.23 -13.53
CA GLY A 49 3.20 -34.65 -13.86
C GLY A 49 4.53 -35.34 -13.62
N SER A 50 4.57 -36.64 -13.86
CA SER A 50 5.79 -37.44 -13.76
C SER A 50 6.01 -38.24 -15.03
N SER A 51 7.27 -38.49 -15.35
CA SER A 51 7.67 -39.39 -16.43
C SER A 51 8.37 -40.60 -15.83
N TYR A 52 8.15 -41.76 -16.44
CA TYR A 52 8.80 -43.01 -16.08
C TYR A 52 9.62 -43.52 -17.26
N SER A 53 10.87 -43.90 -17.02
CA SER A 53 11.74 -44.51 -18.01
C SER A 53 11.61 -46.04 -17.97
N ASN A 54 11.79 -46.69 -19.11
CA ASN A 54 11.80 -48.16 -19.21
C ASN A 54 12.92 -48.83 -18.38
N PHE A 55 13.88 -48.05 -17.87
CA PHE A 55 15.00 -48.51 -17.04
C PHE A 55 14.77 -48.27 -15.54
N GLY A 56 13.54 -47.97 -15.12
CA GLY A 56 13.14 -47.88 -13.71
C GLY A 56 13.36 -46.51 -13.06
N THR A 57 13.63 -45.46 -13.85
CA THR A 57 13.86 -44.10 -13.33
C THR A 57 12.60 -43.26 -13.45
N SER A 58 12.19 -42.60 -12.37
CA SER A 58 11.10 -41.61 -12.38
C SER A 58 11.65 -40.18 -12.32
N ALA A 59 10.99 -39.27 -13.03
CA ALA A 59 11.23 -37.83 -12.95
C ALA A 59 9.93 -37.10 -12.66
N TYR A 60 9.97 -36.11 -11.76
CA TYR A 60 8.84 -35.25 -11.46
C TYR A 60 9.02 -33.91 -12.18
N HIS A 61 7.94 -33.43 -12.82
CA HIS A 61 7.92 -32.18 -13.57
C HIS A 61 7.17 -31.12 -12.80
N TYR A 62 7.70 -29.91 -12.84
CA TYR A 62 7.13 -28.74 -12.21
C TYR A 62 7.13 -27.57 -13.18
N GLU A 63 6.06 -26.79 -13.15
CA GLU A 63 5.95 -25.52 -13.86
C GLU A 63 5.93 -24.39 -12.83
N ARG A 64 6.71 -23.32 -13.06
CA ARG A 64 6.70 -22.16 -12.18
C ARG A 64 5.50 -21.27 -12.49
N LYS A 65 4.60 -21.13 -11.52
CA LYS A 65 3.44 -20.23 -11.57
C LYS A 65 3.74 -18.96 -10.78
N TYR A 66 3.19 -17.84 -11.25
CA TYR A 66 3.34 -16.51 -10.64
C TYR A 66 1.98 -15.99 -10.20
N TYR A 67 1.95 -15.24 -9.10
CA TYR A 67 0.77 -14.55 -8.61
C TYR A 67 1.16 -13.24 -7.94
N ASN A 68 0.20 -12.31 -7.83
CA ASN A 68 0.41 -11.02 -7.18
C ASN A 68 -0.25 -11.00 -5.81
N LEU A 69 0.45 -10.43 -4.85
CA LEU A 69 -0.02 -10.11 -3.51
C LEU A 69 -0.14 -8.61 -3.40
N SER A 70 -1.33 -8.12 -3.07
CA SER A 70 -1.57 -6.70 -2.79
C SER A 70 -1.61 -6.48 -1.29
N HIS A 71 -0.85 -5.49 -0.82
CA HIS A 71 -0.82 -5.05 0.56
C HIS A 71 -1.27 -3.59 0.63
N TYR A 72 -1.91 -3.22 1.73
CA TYR A 72 -2.35 -1.85 1.99
C TYR A 72 -1.96 -1.51 3.42
N ASP A 73 -0.95 -0.66 3.55
CA ASP A 73 -0.51 -0.19 4.85
C ASP A 73 -1.24 1.12 5.18
N LYS A 74 -1.87 1.14 6.35
CA LYS A 74 -2.49 2.35 6.89
C LYS A 74 -1.45 3.06 7.74
N LEU A 75 -1.12 4.29 7.35
CA LEU A 75 -0.16 5.13 8.05
C LEU A 75 -0.91 6.31 8.66
N ASP A 76 -0.63 6.66 9.91
CA ASP A 76 -1.32 7.78 10.56
C ASP A 76 -0.44 8.60 11.50
N GLN A 77 -0.80 9.89 11.62
CA GLN A 77 -0.16 10.79 12.58
C GLN A 77 -1.05 12.01 12.88
N PHE A 78 -0.87 12.58 14.07
CA PHE A 78 -1.36 13.93 14.36
C PHE A 78 -0.36 14.98 13.91
N VAL A 79 -0.85 16.01 13.23
CA VAL A 79 -0.07 17.17 12.78
C VAL A 79 -0.73 18.46 13.27
N GLU A 80 0.06 19.50 13.48
CA GLU A 80 -0.44 20.81 13.89
C GLU A 80 0.03 21.86 12.88
N ILE A 81 -0.94 22.55 12.27
CA ILE A 81 -0.71 23.69 11.38
C ILE A 81 -0.81 24.94 12.24
N LYS A 82 0.28 25.67 12.38
CA LYS A 82 0.37 26.89 13.21
C LYS A 82 0.05 28.13 12.40
N ASN A 83 0.43 28.17 11.13
CA ASN A 83 0.29 29.36 10.28
C ASN A 83 -0.37 29.03 8.94
N ASP A 84 -1.04 30.03 8.36
CA ASP A 84 -1.55 29.92 6.99
C ASP A 84 -0.38 29.81 6.01
N GLY A 85 -0.49 28.89 5.03
CA GLY A 85 0.56 28.61 4.06
C GLY A 85 1.75 27.80 4.58
N GLU A 86 1.68 27.21 5.78
CA GLU A 86 2.75 26.39 6.33
C GLU A 86 2.96 25.08 5.55
N VAL A 87 4.23 24.78 5.26
CA VAL A 87 4.65 23.50 4.64
C VAL A 87 5.31 22.66 5.73
N LEU A 88 4.79 21.45 5.93
CA LEU A 88 5.33 20.49 6.89
C LEU A 88 5.93 19.28 6.17
N GLU A 89 7.17 18.94 6.51
CA GLU A 89 7.73 17.63 6.20
C GLU A 89 7.32 16.65 7.30
N ILE A 90 6.61 15.59 6.92
CA ILE A 90 6.07 14.61 7.86
C ILE A 90 6.42 13.19 7.39
N LYS A 91 6.65 12.31 8.37
CA LYS A 91 6.82 10.88 8.14
C LYS A 91 5.69 10.15 8.85
N LEU A 92 4.71 9.70 8.08
CA LEU A 92 3.63 8.86 8.60
C LEU A 92 4.19 7.51 9.06
N LYS A 93 3.60 6.92 10.10
CA LYS A 93 4.04 5.68 10.73
C LYS A 93 2.93 4.64 10.72
#